data_AF-A0A510WB59-F1
#
_entry.id   AF-A0A510WB59-F1
#
_cell.length_a   1.000
_cell.length_b   1.000
_cell.length_c   1.000
_cell.angle_alpha   90.00
_cell.angle_beta   90.00
_cell.angle_gamma   90.00
#
_symmetry.space_group_name_H-M   'P 1'
#
loop_
_entity.id
_entity.type
_entity.pdbx_description
1 polymer ?
#
loop_
_entity_poly.entity_id
_entity_poly.type
_entity_poly.pdbx_seq_one_letter_code
_entity_poly.pdbx_strand_id
1 'polypeptide(L)'
;MLANFNKYLEKYARLITETGVNVSAGQTVVLQISVDQAPLARLITQEAYQLGAAEVIVQWTDDTIQKEFLTHAATDRIENVPQYKIDQTNDWVEKGASRISVVSADPDSLAGVDGDRVASYQSAVGKAMINLRKATQANKVSWTVVAAAGKQWAAKVFPDLPESEQVDALWDEIFKTTRIYEEDPVRAWKNHDEKLAKKANELNQEQFIALHYIAPGTDLIIGLPKNHLWEGAGSLNARNEKFMANMPTEEVFTAPDSRRVDGFISSTKPLSYAGTIIEGMKFTFKDGKVIDFSAEKGEEVLAKLLDTDEGARHLGEVALVPDPSPISQSGIIFFNTLFDENASNHLALGSAYAFSLKGGTEMTEEQLADAGLNRSQTHVDFMVGSNQMDIDGIREDGSTVPIFRNGDWA
;
A
#
# COMPACT_ATOMS: atom_id res chain seq x y z
N MET A 1 0.67 -25.40 -15.32
CA MET A 1 0.92 -24.17 -16.08
C MET A 1 -0.42 -23.56 -16.46
N LEU A 2 -0.66 -22.33 -16.01
CA LEU A 2 -1.89 -21.59 -16.29
C LEU A 2 -2.11 -21.46 -17.80
N ALA A 3 -3.29 -21.81 -18.30
CA ALA A 3 -3.58 -21.79 -19.73
C ALA A 3 -3.49 -20.36 -20.28
N ASN A 4 -2.86 -20.18 -21.44
CA ASN A 4 -2.63 -18.86 -22.06
C ASN A 4 -1.80 -17.87 -21.21
N PHE A 5 -0.99 -18.36 -20.26
CA PHE A 5 -0.19 -17.52 -19.36
C PHE A 5 0.52 -16.36 -20.05
N ASN A 6 1.29 -16.61 -21.12
CA ASN A 6 2.03 -15.56 -21.83
C ASN A 6 1.11 -14.45 -22.38
N LYS A 7 -0.07 -14.81 -22.89
CA LYS A 7 -1.06 -13.83 -23.38
C LYS A 7 -1.59 -12.97 -22.24
N TYR A 8 -1.85 -13.56 -21.07
CA TYR A 8 -2.30 -12.79 -19.90
C TYR A 8 -1.19 -11.92 -19.32
N LEU A 9 0.06 -12.40 -19.33
CA LEU A 9 1.22 -11.63 -18.91
C LEU A 9 1.47 -10.41 -19.83
N GLU A 10 1.29 -10.56 -21.15
CA GLU A 10 1.32 -9.45 -22.11
C GLU A 10 0.20 -8.43 -21.84
N LYS A 11 -1.05 -8.89 -21.66
CA LYS A 11 -2.17 -8.02 -21.29
C LYS A 11 -1.91 -7.29 -19.97
N TYR A 12 -1.27 -7.96 -19.01
CA TYR A 12 -0.93 -7.38 -17.71
C TYR A 12 0.14 -6.30 -17.82
N ALA A 13 1.22 -6.57 -18.56
CA ALA A 13 2.25 -5.56 -18.84
C ALA A 13 1.66 -4.31 -19.50
N ARG A 14 0.77 -4.48 -20.48
CA ARG A 14 0.06 -3.38 -21.14
C ARG A 14 -0.84 -2.61 -20.17
N LEU A 15 -1.57 -3.31 -19.30
CA LEU A 15 -2.41 -2.67 -18.29
C LEU A 15 -1.59 -1.81 -17.32
N ILE A 16 -0.45 -2.33 -16.85
CA ILE A 16 0.47 -1.62 -15.95
C ILE A 16 0.97 -0.31 -16.58
N THR A 17 1.33 -0.33 -17.87
CA THR A 17 1.87 0.84 -18.55
C THR A 17 0.80 1.82 -19.02
N GLU A 18 -0.34 1.35 -19.55
CA GLU A 18 -1.42 2.22 -20.05
C GLU A 18 -2.32 2.77 -18.93
N THR A 19 -2.62 1.97 -17.91
CA THR A 19 -3.58 2.34 -16.85
C THR A 19 -2.91 2.60 -15.52
N GLY A 20 -1.90 1.79 -15.16
CA GLY A 20 -1.12 1.95 -13.93
C GLY A 20 -0.43 3.31 -13.91
N VAL A 21 0.72 3.42 -14.57
CA VAL A 21 1.47 4.69 -14.58
C VAL A 21 1.05 5.65 -15.70
N ASN A 22 0.25 5.19 -16.65
CA ASN A 22 -0.20 5.95 -17.82
C ASN A 22 0.97 6.61 -18.58
N VAL A 23 1.87 5.76 -19.09
CA VAL A 23 3.09 6.18 -19.79
C VAL A 23 2.71 7.10 -20.96
N SER A 24 3.34 8.28 -20.99
CA SER A 24 3.19 9.25 -22.08
C SER A 24 4.51 9.50 -22.79
N ALA A 25 4.43 9.98 -24.05
CA ALA A 25 5.59 10.24 -24.88
C ALA A 25 6.61 11.18 -24.19
N GLY A 26 7.89 10.80 -24.22
CA GLY A 26 8.98 11.57 -23.62
C GLY A 26 9.23 11.30 -22.13
N GLN A 27 8.36 10.54 -21.45
CA GLN A 27 8.54 10.24 -20.02
C GLN A 27 9.71 9.27 -19.78
N THR A 28 10.35 9.42 -18.61
CA THR A 28 11.23 8.39 -18.04
C THR A 28 10.40 7.47 -17.16
N VAL A 29 10.60 6.16 -17.27
CA VAL A 29 9.96 5.14 -16.43
C VAL A 29 11.01 4.42 -15.60
N VAL A 30 10.82 4.34 -14.29
CA VAL A 30 11.65 3.54 -13.38
C VAL A 30 10.87 2.30 -12.97
N LEU A 31 11.36 1.12 -13.36
CA LEU A 31 10.78 -0.17 -13.04
C LEU A 31 11.62 -0.87 -11.96
N GLN A 32 11.06 -1.01 -10.77
CA GLN A 32 11.62 -1.81 -9.67
C GLN A 32 11.00 -3.21 -9.70
N ILE A 33 11.81 -4.25 -9.89
CA ILE A 33 11.33 -5.62 -10.11
C ILE A 33 12.39 -6.66 -9.72
N SER A 34 11.97 -7.83 -9.24
CA SER A 34 12.88 -8.94 -8.89
C SER A 34 13.47 -9.61 -10.13
N VAL A 35 14.70 -10.12 -10.02
CA VAL A 35 15.41 -10.83 -11.11
C VAL A 35 14.68 -12.06 -11.61
N ASP A 36 13.91 -12.74 -10.75
CA ASP A 36 13.11 -13.91 -11.11
C ASP A 36 11.85 -13.54 -11.91
N GLN A 37 11.50 -12.26 -11.99
CA GLN A 37 10.38 -11.72 -12.77
C GLN A 37 10.83 -11.08 -14.09
N ALA A 38 12.04 -11.41 -14.57
CA ALA A 38 12.58 -10.88 -15.82
C ALA A 38 11.66 -11.00 -17.06
N PRO A 39 10.86 -12.07 -17.24
CA PRO A 39 9.88 -12.12 -18.34
C PRO A 39 8.89 -10.97 -18.32
N LEU A 40 8.29 -10.66 -17.17
CA LEU A 40 7.36 -9.53 -17.03
C LEU A 40 8.08 -8.19 -17.21
N ALA A 41 9.29 -8.05 -16.65
CA ALA A 41 10.10 -6.82 -16.79
C ALA A 41 10.33 -6.43 -18.26
N ARG A 42 10.64 -7.43 -19.10
CA ARG A 42 10.85 -7.24 -20.54
C ARG A 42 9.57 -6.77 -21.23
N LEU A 43 8.42 -7.36 -20.88
CA LEU A 43 7.12 -6.96 -21.43
C LEU A 43 6.74 -5.53 -21.03
N ILE A 44 6.86 -5.18 -19.73
CA ILE A 44 6.60 -3.81 -19.26
C ILE A 44 7.51 -2.81 -19.96
N THR A 45 8.79 -3.13 -20.12
CA THR A 45 9.76 -2.28 -20.82
C THR A 45 9.38 -2.08 -22.29
N GLN A 46 9.01 -3.18 -22.97
CA GLN A 46 8.56 -3.14 -24.36
C GLN A 46 7.31 -2.27 -24.52
N GLU A 47 6.29 -2.45 -23.68
CA GLU A 47 5.05 -1.67 -23.72
C GLU A 47 5.29 -0.19 -23.40
N ALA A 48 6.13 0.12 -22.41
CA ALA A 48 6.48 1.50 -22.08
C ALA A 48 7.15 2.23 -23.27
N TYR A 49 8.08 1.58 -23.98
CA TYR A 49 8.67 2.15 -25.19
C TYR A 49 7.68 2.27 -26.35
N GLN A 50 6.75 1.32 -26.51
CA GLN A 50 5.68 1.43 -27.52
C GLN A 50 4.75 2.63 -27.26
N LEU A 51 4.52 2.98 -25.99
CA LEU A 51 3.77 4.18 -25.57
C LEU A 51 4.61 5.48 -25.65
N GLY A 52 5.88 5.38 -26.02
CA GLY A 52 6.75 6.53 -26.28
C GLY A 52 7.60 6.98 -25.11
N ALA A 53 7.81 6.15 -24.08
CA ALA A 53 8.82 6.42 -23.05
C ALA A 53 10.18 6.74 -23.70
N ALA A 54 10.84 7.79 -23.23
CA ALA A 54 12.18 8.15 -23.72
C ALA A 54 13.28 7.27 -23.09
N GLU A 55 13.06 6.83 -21.85
CA GLU A 55 14.01 6.06 -21.06
C GLU A 55 13.25 5.11 -20.13
N VAL A 56 13.68 3.84 -20.07
CA VAL A 56 13.21 2.88 -19.06
C VAL A 56 14.42 2.41 -18.26
N ILE A 57 14.41 2.71 -16.96
CA ILE A 57 15.44 2.33 -16.01
C ILE A 57 14.93 1.13 -15.21
N VAL A 58 15.57 -0.03 -15.34
CA VAL A 58 15.21 -1.23 -14.56
C VAL A 58 16.11 -1.34 -13.33
N GLN A 59 15.51 -1.34 -12.15
CA GLN A 59 16.13 -1.54 -10.85
C GLN A 59 15.84 -2.95 -10.37
N TRP A 60 16.82 -3.83 -10.54
CA TRP A 60 16.72 -5.23 -10.15
C TRP A 60 16.84 -5.41 -8.63
N THR A 61 16.01 -6.28 -8.09
CA THR A 61 16.05 -6.73 -6.69
C THR A 61 16.24 -8.24 -6.62
N ASP A 62 16.79 -8.71 -5.50
CA ASP A 62 17.02 -10.14 -5.24
C ASP A 62 17.03 -10.37 -3.71
N ASP A 63 16.05 -11.14 -3.23
CA ASP A 63 15.87 -11.41 -1.80
C ASP A 63 17.07 -12.15 -1.19
N THR A 64 17.69 -13.07 -1.95
CA THR A 64 18.83 -13.86 -1.48
C THR A 64 20.04 -12.95 -1.25
N ILE A 65 20.34 -12.08 -2.23
CA ILE A 65 21.45 -11.12 -2.11
C ILE A 65 21.20 -10.12 -0.98
N GLN A 66 19.96 -9.63 -0.83
CA GLN A 66 19.60 -8.72 0.26
C GLN A 66 19.76 -9.38 1.63
N LYS A 67 19.36 -10.65 1.77
CA LYS A 67 19.55 -11.43 2.99
C LYS A 67 21.02 -11.61 3.33
N GLU A 68 21.85 -11.99 2.37
CA GLU A 68 23.31 -12.14 2.55
C GLU A 68 23.96 -10.81 2.98
N PHE A 69 23.57 -9.70 2.35
CA PHE A 69 24.03 -8.37 2.74
C PHE A 69 23.66 -8.03 4.19
N LEU A 70 22.38 -8.18 4.56
CA LEU A 70 21.93 -7.88 5.91
C LEU A 70 22.54 -8.84 6.95
N THR A 71 22.85 -10.07 6.58
CA THR A 71 23.45 -11.05 7.50
C THR A 71 24.93 -10.77 7.72
N HIS A 72 25.68 -10.40 6.68
CA HIS A 72 27.15 -10.45 6.71
C HIS A 72 27.86 -9.11 6.56
N ALA A 73 27.20 -8.07 6.03
CA ALA A 73 27.86 -6.79 5.80
C ALA A 73 28.32 -6.12 7.10
N ALA A 74 29.39 -5.32 7.01
CA ALA A 74 29.81 -4.48 8.11
C ALA A 74 28.71 -3.47 8.48
N THR A 75 28.61 -3.14 9.77
CA THR A 75 27.57 -2.24 10.31
C THR A 75 27.54 -0.88 9.60
N ASP A 76 28.71 -0.31 9.27
CA ASP A 76 28.81 0.97 8.54
C ASP A 76 28.13 0.94 7.17
N ARG A 77 28.07 -0.23 6.51
CA ARG A 77 27.39 -0.41 5.22
C ARG A 77 25.89 -0.55 5.36
N ILE A 78 25.40 -1.03 6.50
CA ILE A 78 23.98 -1.15 6.80
C ILE A 78 23.40 0.20 7.20
N GLU A 79 24.13 0.95 8.02
CA GLU A 79 23.67 2.23 8.58
C GLU A 79 23.79 3.41 7.60
N ASN A 80 24.49 3.24 6.47
CA ASN A 80 24.73 4.31 5.51
C ASN A 80 24.40 3.89 4.08
N VAL A 81 23.59 4.71 3.41
CA VAL A 81 23.31 4.54 1.98
C VAL A 81 24.36 5.29 1.16
N PRO A 82 25.03 4.64 0.20
CA PRO A 82 26.00 5.32 -0.66
C PRO A 82 25.40 6.49 -1.45
N GLN A 83 26.15 7.59 -1.55
CA GLN A 83 25.70 8.84 -2.19
C GLN A 83 25.16 8.64 -3.61
N TYR A 84 25.78 7.77 -4.42
CA TYR A 84 25.33 7.53 -5.79
C TYR A 84 23.89 7.00 -5.89
N LYS A 85 23.39 6.28 -4.87
CA LYS A 85 22.00 5.83 -4.81
C LYS A 85 21.05 6.99 -4.54
N ILE A 86 21.46 7.91 -3.66
CA ILE A 86 20.70 9.13 -3.34
C ILE A 86 20.62 10.00 -4.59
N ASP A 87 21.75 10.27 -5.23
CA ASP A 87 21.83 11.07 -6.46
C ASP A 87 20.97 10.48 -7.58
N GLN A 88 20.99 9.15 -7.75
CA GLN A 88 20.13 8.46 -8.70
C GLN A 88 18.64 8.70 -8.43
N THR A 89 18.19 8.57 -7.17
CA THR A 89 16.77 8.82 -6.85
C THR A 89 16.37 10.29 -6.97
N ASN A 90 17.30 11.23 -6.74
CA ASN A 90 17.07 12.64 -6.98
C ASN A 90 16.92 12.93 -8.49
N ASP A 91 17.76 12.35 -9.35
CA ASP A 91 17.63 12.46 -10.81
C ASP A 91 16.25 11.96 -11.30
N TRP A 92 15.72 10.88 -10.72
CA TRP A 92 14.37 10.41 -11.05
C TRP A 92 13.29 11.45 -10.74
N VAL A 93 13.38 12.09 -9.57
CA VAL A 93 12.43 13.13 -9.16
C VAL A 93 12.55 14.36 -10.06
N GLU A 94 13.77 14.79 -10.37
CA GLU A 94 14.04 15.94 -11.26
C GLU A 94 13.51 15.71 -12.68
N LYS A 95 13.63 14.49 -13.21
CA LYS A 95 13.05 14.08 -14.50
C LYS A 95 11.53 13.90 -14.46
N GLY A 96 10.91 13.94 -13.29
CA GLY A 96 9.49 13.62 -13.12
C GLY A 96 9.16 12.18 -13.52
N ALA A 97 10.09 11.24 -13.29
CA ALA A 97 10.01 9.87 -13.75
C ALA A 97 8.85 9.10 -13.11
N SER A 98 8.05 8.44 -13.95
CA SER A 98 6.97 7.56 -13.49
C SER A 98 7.57 6.29 -12.88
N ARG A 99 6.97 5.76 -11.82
CA ARG A 99 7.52 4.62 -11.06
C ARG A 99 6.61 3.41 -11.08
N ILE A 100 7.16 2.25 -11.43
CA ILE A 100 6.47 0.96 -11.35
C ILE A 100 7.22 0.10 -10.34
N SER A 101 6.55 -0.33 -9.28
CA SER A 101 7.07 -1.27 -8.29
C SER A 101 6.35 -2.60 -8.43
N VAL A 102 7.07 -3.65 -8.81
CA VAL A 102 6.52 -5.00 -8.94
C VAL A 102 6.95 -5.85 -7.75
N VAL A 103 6.03 -6.06 -6.80
CA VAL A 103 6.28 -6.86 -5.60
C VAL A 103 6.16 -8.35 -5.88
N SER A 104 7.15 -9.11 -5.44
CA SER A 104 7.19 -10.59 -5.62
C SER A 104 8.02 -11.28 -4.54
N ALA A 105 8.44 -10.53 -3.52
CA ALA A 105 9.38 -10.98 -2.51
C ALA A 105 8.78 -12.10 -1.63
N ASP A 106 9.65 -12.98 -1.15
CA ASP A 106 9.32 -13.94 -0.10
C ASP A 106 8.92 -13.18 1.19
N PRO A 107 7.71 -13.41 1.75
CA PRO A 107 7.32 -12.84 3.04
C PRO A 107 8.29 -13.18 4.17
N ASP A 108 8.99 -14.32 4.07
CA ASP A 108 9.99 -14.79 5.02
C ASP A 108 11.45 -14.54 4.53
N SER A 109 11.66 -13.68 3.52
CA SER A 109 12.97 -13.43 2.90
C SER A 109 14.08 -13.13 3.92
N LEU A 110 13.75 -12.40 4.99
CA LEU A 110 14.68 -12.01 6.05
C LEU A 110 14.63 -12.89 7.30
N ALA A 111 13.94 -14.03 7.25
CA ALA A 111 13.90 -14.97 8.37
C ALA A 111 15.30 -15.39 8.80
N GLY A 112 15.61 -15.23 10.09
CA GLY A 112 16.92 -15.54 10.69
C GLY A 112 17.96 -14.42 10.62
N VAL A 113 17.65 -13.28 9.98
CA VAL A 113 18.48 -12.07 10.05
C VAL A 113 18.24 -11.38 11.40
N ASP A 114 19.29 -10.84 11.99
CA ASP A 114 19.18 -10.01 13.20
C ASP A 114 18.26 -8.80 12.96
N GLY A 115 17.20 -8.70 13.75
CA GLY A 115 16.20 -7.65 13.61
C GLY A 115 16.73 -6.23 13.81
N ASP A 116 17.79 -6.04 14.61
CA ASP A 116 18.40 -4.71 14.78
C ASP A 116 19.12 -4.27 13.50
N ARG A 117 19.71 -5.23 12.77
CA ARG A 117 20.36 -4.97 11.47
C ARG A 117 19.33 -4.61 10.40
N VAL A 118 18.18 -5.28 10.39
CA VAL A 118 17.06 -4.96 9.51
C VAL A 118 16.53 -3.55 9.81
N ALA A 119 16.28 -3.23 11.08
CA ALA A 119 15.79 -1.93 11.50
C ALA A 119 16.77 -0.79 11.15
N SER A 120 18.06 -0.97 11.40
CA SER A 120 19.10 0.01 11.03
C SER A 120 19.15 0.27 9.52
N TYR A 121 19.07 -0.80 8.72
CA TYR A 121 19.00 -0.67 7.26
C TYR A 121 17.76 0.10 6.80
N GLN A 122 16.58 -0.27 7.29
CA GLN A 122 15.32 0.39 6.93
C GLN A 122 15.33 1.87 7.34
N SER A 123 15.86 2.21 8.52
CA SER A 123 16.02 3.60 8.96
C SER A 123 16.94 4.39 8.04
N ALA A 124 18.10 3.81 7.67
CA ALA A 124 19.07 4.45 6.78
C ALA A 124 18.48 4.69 5.39
N VAL A 125 17.78 3.70 4.82
CA VAL A 125 17.11 3.81 3.52
C VAL A 125 15.96 4.81 3.57
N GLY A 126 15.13 4.78 4.61
CA GLY A 126 14.01 5.72 4.78
C GLY A 126 14.47 7.18 4.80
N LYS A 127 15.58 7.46 5.50
CA LYS A 127 16.20 8.80 5.52
C LYS A 127 16.79 9.18 4.17
N ALA A 128 17.51 8.25 3.53
CA ALA A 128 18.17 8.50 2.25
C ALA A 128 17.18 8.75 1.10
N MET A 129 16.01 8.10 1.13
CA MET A 129 15.00 8.16 0.08
C MET A 129 13.84 9.13 0.37
N ILE A 130 14.00 10.01 1.37
CA ILE A 130 12.92 10.90 1.84
C ILE A 130 12.37 11.80 0.73
N ASN A 131 13.23 12.32 -0.16
CA ASN A 131 12.81 13.18 -1.28
C ASN A 131 11.92 12.43 -2.27
N LEU A 132 12.32 11.19 -2.62
CA LEU A 132 11.55 10.32 -3.50
C LEU A 132 10.20 9.97 -2.88
N ARG A 133 10.18 9.65 -1.58
CA ARG A 133 8.94 9.35 -0.85
C ARG A 133 8.00 10.56 -0.84
N LYS A 134 8.50 11.76 -0.52
CA LYS A 134 7.71 13.00 -0.55
C LYS A 134 7.14 13.31 -1.92
N ALA A 135 7.94 13.17 -2.98
CA ALA A 135 7.46 13.37 -4.35
C ALA A 135 6.36 12.37 -4.74
N THR A 136 6.51 11.11 -4.33
CA THR A 136 5.53 10.03 -4.58
C THR A 136 4.23 10.27 -3.79
N GLN A 137 4.32 10.53 -2.48
CA GLN A 137 3.17 10.78 -1.59
C GLN A 137 2.42 12.09 -1.86
N ALA A 138 3.01 12.99 -2.65
CA ALA A 138 2.35 14.20 -3.13
C ALA A 138 1.94 14.10 -4.61
N ASN A 139 1.96 12.90 -5.19
CA ASN A 139 1.64 12.61 -6.59
C ASN A 139 2.37 13.54 -7.58
N LYS A 140 3.62 13.93 -7.29
CA LYS A 140 4.40 14.76 -8.23
C LYS A 140 4.75 13.99 -9.51
N VAL A 141 4.73 12.66 -9.45
CA VAL A 141 4.89 11.74 -10.58
C VAL A 141 3.82 10.65 -10.50
N SER A 142 3.51 10.00 -11.63
CA SER A 142 2.71 8.76 -11.60
C SER A 142 3.51 7.64 -10.93
N TRP A 143 2.85 6.85 -10.11
CA TRP A 143 3.46 5.68 -9.49
C TRP A 143 2.45 4.54 -9.41
N THR A 144 2.92 3.30 -9.51
CA THR A 144 2.06 2.12 -9.43
C THR A 144 2.78 1.00 -8.69
N VAL A 145 2.11 0.42 -7.69
CA VAL A 145 2.49 -0.84 -7.05
C VAL A 145 1.63 -1.95 -7.64
N VAL A 146 2.28 -2.95 -8.21
CA VAL A 146 1.67 -4.16 -8.78
C VAL A 146 2.43 -5.39 -8.28
N ALA A 147 1.94 -6.59 -8.56
CA ALA A 147 2.57 -7.81 -8.09
C ALA A 147 2.92 -8.81 -9.19
N ALA A 148 3.85 -9.70 -8.88
CA ALA A 148 4.19 -10.86 -9.68
C ALA A 148 4.38 -12.09 -8.79
N ALA A 149 4.04 -13.27 -9.29
CA ALA A 149 4.08 -14.48 -8.47
C ALA A 149 5.52 -14.98 -8.28
N GLY A 150 6.16 -14.57 -7.18
CA GLY A 150 7.41 -15.14 -6.70
C GLY A 150 7.21 -16.57 -6.17
N LYS A 151 8.17 -17.46 -6.40
CA LYS A 151 8.03 -18.89 -6.05
C LYS A 151 7.79 -19.11 -4.55
N GLN A 152 8.61 -18.48 -3.69
CA GLN A 152 8.49 -18.66 -2.24
C GLN A 152 7.23 -18.01 -1.68
N TRP A 153 6.85 -16.85 -2.23
CA TRP A 153 5.60 -16.21 -1.88
C TRP A 153 4.39 -17.10 -2.22
N ALA A 154 4.35 -17.66 -3.44
CA ALA A 154 3.29 -18.58 -3.84
C ALA A 154 3.22 -19.82 -2.93
N ALA A 155 4.36 -20.39 -2.53
CA ALA A 155 4.42 -21.51 -1.60
C ALA A 155 3.88 -21.16 -0.21
N LYS A 156 4.09 -19.92 0.25
CA LYS A 156 3.56 -19.40 1.51
C LYS A 156 2.05 -19.22 1.49
N VAL A 157 1.52 -18.70 0.37
CA VAL A 157 0.08 -18.42 0.19
C VAL A 157 -0.71 -19.71 -0.05
N PHE A 158 -0.14 -20.67 -0.78
CA PHE A 158 -0.80 -21.91 -1.16
C PHE A 158 -0.04 -23.17 -0.66
N PRO A 159 0.16 -23.32 0.66
CA PRO A 159 0.99 -24.41 1.20
C PRO A 159 0.41 -25.80 0.94
N ASP A 160 -0.91 -25.90 0.76
CA ASP A 160 -1.62 -27.17 0.54
C ASP A 160 -1.67 -27.59 -0.93
N LEU A 161 -1.29 -26.73 -1.87
CA LEU A 161 -1.21 -27.07 -3.29
C LEU A 161 0.12 -27.77 -3.63
N PRO A 162 0.15 -28.65 -4.65
CA PRO A 162 1.41 -29.17 -5.18
C PRO A 162 2.35 -28.04 -5.62
N GLU A 163 3.67 -28.18 -5.39
CA GLU A 163 4.68 -27.15 -5.74
C GLU A 163 4.58 -26.69 -7.20
N SER A 164 4.21 -27.59 -8.11
CA SER A 164 4.01 -27.31 -9.54
C SER A 164 2.80 -26.42 -9.86
N GLU A 165 1.90 -26.20 -8.90
CA GLU A 165 0.64 -25.46 -9.07
C GLU A 165 0.62 -24.14 -8.28
N GLN A 166 1.46 -24.00 -7.26
CA GLN A 166 1.47 -22.84 -6.36
C GLN A 166 1.65 -21.50 -7.10
N VAL A 167 2.66 -21.42 -7.99
CA VAL A 167 2.93 -20.20 -8.77
C VAL A 167 1.80 -19.87 -9.73
N ASP A 168 1.18 -20.89 -10.34
CA ASP A 168 0.03 -20.69 -11.22
C ASP A 168 -1.18 -20.17 -10.44
N ALA A 169 -1.43 -20.69 -9.23
CA ALA A 169 -2.52 -20.24 -8.37
C ALA A 169 -2.34 -18.77 -7.97
N LEU A 170 -1.11 -18.36 -7.63
CA LEU A 170 -0.85 -16.95 -7.31
C LEU A 170 -0.99 -16.03 -8.54
N TRP A 171 -0.54 -16.48 -9.72
CA TRP A 171 -0.81 -15.74 -10.97
C TRP A 171 -2.30 -15.65 -11.30
N ASP A 172 -3.08 -16.71 -11.04
CA ASP A 172 -4.53 -16.67 -11.25
C ASP A 172 -5.18 -15.56 -10.42
N GLU A 173 -4.82 -15.46 -9.13
CA GLU A 173 -5.33 -14.41 -8.26
C GLU A 173 -4.84 -13.02 -8.67
N ILE A 174 -3.56 -12.87 -9.06
CA ILE A 174 -3.06 -11.60 -9.60
C ILE A 174 -3.86 -11.19 -10.83
N PHE A 175 -4.05 -12.09 -11.82
CA PHE A 175 -4.78 -11.78 -13.04
C PHE A 175 -6.27 -11.52 -12.81
N LYS A 176 -6.90 -12.24 -11.88
CA LYS A 176 -8.31 -12.06 -11.51
C LYS A 176 -8.54 -10.71 -10.86
N THR A 177 -7.77 -10.39 -9.83
CA THR A 177 -7.92 -9.14 -9.06
C THR A 177 -7.49 -7.91 -9.87
N THR A 178 -6.60 -8.08 -10.85
CA THR A 178 -6.23 -7.03 -11.81
C THR A 178 -7.08 -7.05 -13.09
N ARG A 179 -8.19 -7.81 -13.11
CA ARG A 179 -9.19 -7.82 -14.20
C ARG A 179 -8.63 -8.23 -15.57
N ILE A 180 -7.54 -8.99 -15.62
CA ILE A 180 -6.86 -9.40 -16.86
C ILE A 180 -7.66 -10.39 -17.69
N TYR A 181 -8.52 -11.17 -17.03
CA TYR A 181 -9.44 -12.09 -17.67
C TYR A 181 -10.59 -11.43 -18.39
N GLU A 182 -10.88 -10.15 -18.12
CA GLU A 182 -11.84 -9.37 -18.88
C GLU A 182 -11.37 -9.22 -20.33
N GLU A 183 -12.31 -9.14 -21.28
CA GLU A 183 -11.98 -8.96 -22.69
C GLU A 183 -11.10 -7.71 -22.90
N ASP A 184 -11.50 -6.62 -22.25
CA ASP A 184 -10.83 -5.32 -22.23
C ASP A 184 -10.53 -4.89 -20.78
N PRO A 185 -9.35 -5.25 -20.24
CA PRO A 185 -8.97 -4.91 -18.87
C PRO A 185 -8.90 -3.40 -18.61
N VAL A 186 -8.48 -2.60 -19.60
CA VAL A 186 -8.39 -1.14 -19.48
C VAL A 186 -9.78 -0.54 -19.25
N ARG A 187 -10.77 -0.97 -20.04
CA ARG A 187 -12.16 -0.56 -19.84
C ARG A 187 -12.73 -1.06 -18.51
N ALA A 188 -12.41 -2.29 -18.12
CA ALA A 188 -12.86 -2.85 -16.83
C ALA A 188 -12.32 -2.03 -15.65
N TRP A 189 -11.06 -1.61 -15.71
CA TRP A 189 -10.44 -0.74 -14.72
C TRP A 189 -11.05 0.66 -14.69
N LYS A 190 -11.32 1.26 -15.85
CA LYS A 190 -12.02 2.55 -15.91
C LYS A 190 -13.38 2.48 -15.19
N ASN A 191 -14.17 1.45 -15.46
CA ASN A 191 -15.49 1.28 -14.83
C ASN A 191 -15.36 1.07 -13.31
N HIS A 192 -14.35 0.33 -12.88
CA HIS A 192 -14.08 0.08 -11.46
C HIS A 192 -13.68 1.36 -10.71
N ASP A 193 -12.75 2.11 -11.29
CA ASP A 193 -12.33 3.42 -10.77
C ASP A 193 -13.49 4.41 -10.70
N GLU A 194 -14.36 4.48 -11.72
CA GLU A 194 -15.58 5.30 -11.68
C GLU A 194 -16.53 4.90 -10.52
N LYS A 195 -16.64 3.59 -10.22
CA LYS A 195 -17.45 3.09 -9.11
C LYS A 195 -16.87 3.53 -7.75
N LEU A 196 -15.56 3.37 -7.54
CA LEU A 196 -14.91 3.77 -6.29
C LEU A 196 -14.89 5.30 -6.13
N ALA A 197 -14.60 6.04 -7.21
CA ALA A 197 -14.65 7.49 -7.21
C ALA A 197 -16.04 8.02 -6.86
N LYS A 198 -17.12 7.35 -7.29
CA LYS A 198 -18.48 7.71 -6.87
C LYS A 198 -18.64 7.60 -5.36
N LYS A 199 -18.18 6.52 -4.73
CA LYS A 199 -18.24 6.36 -3.27
C LYS A 199 -17.37 7.36 -2.52
N ALA A 200 -16.14 7.60 -2.98
CA ALA A 200 -15.29 8.65 -2.43
C ALA A 200 -15.98 10.03 -2.50
N ASN A 201 -16.65 10.34 -3.62
CA ASN A 201 -17.39 11.60 -3.77
C ASN A 201 -18.59 11.71 -2.82
N GLU A 202 -19.32 10.63 -2.57
CA GLU A 202 -20.41 10.60 -1.58
C GLU A 202 -19.86 10.92 -0.17
N LEU A 203 -18.76 10.28 0.24
CA LEU A 203 -18.11 10.54 1.53
C LEU A 203 -17.55 11.97 1.62
N ASN A 204 -16.98 12.49 0.53
CA ASN A 204 -16.48 13.86 0.44
C ASN A 204 -17.58 14.92 0.62
N GLN A 205 -18.81 14.64 0.17
CA GLN A 205 -19.94 15.55 0.34
C GLN A 205 -20.43 15.60 1.79
N GLU A 206 -20.35 14.48 2.51
CA GLU A 206 -20.78 14.39 3.90
C GLU A 206 -19.84 15.13 4.87
N GLN A 207 -18.52 15.17 4.58
CA GLN A 207 -17.51 15.80 5.44
C GLN A 207 -17.67 15.39 6.92
N PHE A 208 -17.77 14.08 7.18
CA PHE A 208 -17.90 13.56 8.55
C PHE A 208 -16.77 14.08 9.45
N ILE A 209 -17.08 14.42 10.70
CA ILE A 209 -16.07 14.85 11.67
C ILE A 209 -15.36 13.68 12.35
N ALA A 210 -15.95 12.49 12.28
CA ALA A 210 -15.39 11.25 12.78
C ALA A 210 -16.09 10.02 12.16
N LEU A 211 -15.44 8.87 12.29
CA LEU A 211 -15.97 7.54 12.00
C LEU A 211 -16.00 6.72 13.29
N HIS A 212 -17.04 5.91 13.50
CA HIS A 212 -17.13 4.98 14.62
C HIS A 212 -17.19 3.54 14.13
N TYR A 213 -16.14 2.78 14.41
CA TYR A 213 -15.99 1.38 14.02
C TYR A 213 -16.43 0.47 15.17
N ILE A 214 -17.30 -0.50 14.88
CA ILE A 214 -17.83 -1.46 15.85
C ILE A 214 -17.73 -2.88 15.27
N ALA A 215 -17.06 -3.78 15.98
CA ALA A 215 -16.99 -5.21 15.66
C ALA A 215 -16.56 -6.01 16.93
N PRO A 216 -16.55 -7.35 16.93
CA PRO A 216 -15.94 -8.10 18.03
C PRO A 216 -14.48 -7.70 18.24
N GLY A 217 -14.16 -7.22 19.45
CA GLY A 217 -12.81 -6.73 19.76
C GLY A 217 -12.48 -5.34 19.20
N THR A 218 -13.47 -4.59 18.71
CA THR A 218 -13.31 -3.23 18.17
C THR A 218 -14.46 -2.32 18.60
N ASP A 219 -14.11 -1.20 19.22
CA ASP A 219 -14.95 -0.04 19.48
C ASP A 219 -14.03 1.18 19.42
N LEU A 220 -13.95 1.80 18.24
CA LEU A 220 -12.95 2.82 17.92
C LEU A 220 -13.59 4.02 17.24
N ILE A 221 -13.39 5.21 17.79
CA ILE A 221 -13.77 6.47 17.18
C ILE A 221 -12.52 7.12 16.58
N ILE A 222 -12.60 7.47 15.31
CA ILE A 222 -11.52 8.09 14.54
C ILE A 222 -12.00 9.43 13.99
N GLY A 223 -11.45 10.54 14.47
CA GLY A 223 -11.71 11.87 13.95
C GLY A 223 -11.15 12.04 12.54
N LEU A 224 -11.80 12.86 11.73
CA LEU A 224 -11.32 13.26 10.40
C LEU A 224 -10.95 14.75 10.37
N PRO A 225 -9.91 15.17 9.63
CA PRO A 225 -9.52 16.57 9.56
C PRO A 225 -10.56 17.36 8.77
N LYS A 226 -10.66 18.67 9.02
CA LYS A 226 -11.55 19.54 8.23
C LYS A 226 -11.06 19.61 6.79
N ASN A 227 -11.99 19.50 5.83
CA ASN A 227 -11.66 19.45 4.39
C ASN A 227 -10.80 18.23 3.99
N HIS A 228 -10.96 17.11 4.72
CA HIS A 228 -10.41 15.83 4.27
C HIS A 228 -10.99 15.45 2.90
N LEU A 229 -10.19 14.73 2.14
CA LEU A 229 -10.54 14.19 0.84
C LEU A 229 -10.42 12.68 0.89
N TRP A 230 -11.54 12.02 0.64
CA TRP A 230 -11.59 10.62 0.26
C TRP A 230 -11.16 10.46 -1.19
N GLU A 231 -10.26 9.52 -1.42
CA GLU A 231 -9.86 9.07 -2.75
C GLU A 231 -10.45 7.70 -3.04
N GLY A 232 -10.70 7.44 -4.33
CA GLY A 232 -10.91 6.09 -4.85
C GLY A 232 -9.64 5.59 -5.52
N ALA A 233 -9.75 4.54 -6.35
CA ALA A 233 -8.60 3.89 -6.98
C ALA A 233 -7.64 4.81 -7.74
N GLY A 234 -8.16 5.74 -8.56
CA GLY A 234 -7.33 6.58 -9.43
C GLY A 234 -7.01 7.95 -8.84
N SER A 235 -5.75 8.37 -8.96
CA SER A 235 -5.27 9.69 -8.56
C SER A 235 -4.80 10.53 -9.75
N LEU A 236 -4.63 11.83 -9.54
CA LEU A 236 -4.03 12.75 -10.51
C LEU A 236 -2.61 13.11 -10.08
N ASN A 237 -1.68 13.09 -11.02
CA ASN A 237 -0.32 13.58 -10.78
C ASN A 237 -0.20 15.10 -11.00
N ALA A 238 0.96 15.68 -10.70
CA ALA A 238 1.22 17.13 -10.87
C ALA A 238 1.13 17.63 -12.33
N ARG A 239 1.10 16.73 -13.32
CA ARG A 239 0.87 17.05 -14.74
C ARG A 239 -0.60 16.91 -15.13
N ASN A 240 -1.49 16.66 -14.17
CA ASN A 240 -2.92 16.40 -14.37
C ASN A 240 -3.19 15.15 -15.23
N GLU A 241 -2.29 14.18 -15.17
CA GLU A 241 -2.47 12.87 -15.78
C GLU A 241 -3.04 11.91 -14.73
N LYS A 242 -4.08 11.15 -15.12
CA LYS A 242 -4.67 10.13 -14.26
C LYS A 242 -3.81 8.86 -14.27
N PHE A 243 -3.63 8.25 -13.10
CA PHE A 243 -2.88 7.01 -12.91
C PHE A 243 -3.52 6.17 -11.79
N MET A 244 -3.18 4.88 -11.72
CA MET A 244 -3.59 3.97 -10.64
C MET A 244 -2.39 3.69 -9.73
N ALA A 245 -2.50 4.10 -8.47
CA ALA A 245 -1.46 3.92 -7.47
C ALA A 245 -1.23 2.45 -7.11
N ASN A 246 -2.32 1.69 -6.96
CA ASN A 246 -2.30 0.28 -6.58
C ASN A 246 -3.07 -0.56 -7.61
N MET A 247 -2.50 -1.69 -8.02
CA MET A 247 -3.20 -2.69 -8.83
C MET A 247 -2.89 -4.11 -8.32
N PRO A 248 -3.84 -4.79 -7.64
CA PRO A 248 -5.27 -4.44 -7.52
C PRO A 248 -5.55 -3.28 -6.55
N THR A 249 -6.78 -2.76 -6.56
CA THR A 249 -7.30 -1.87 -5.52
C THR A 249 -8.82 -2.02 -5.41
N GLU A 250 -9.36 -2.02 -4.20
CA GLU A 250 -10.80 -2.13 -3.88
C GLU A 250 -11.25 -1.10 -2.83
N GLU A 251 -10.34 -0.20 -2.43
CA GLU A 251 -10.53 0.73 -1.32
C GLU A 251 -11.07 2.11 -1.74
N VAL A 252 -11.69 2.77 -0.77
CA VAL A 252 -11.76 4.23 -0.70
C VAL A 252 -11.16 4.67 0.63
N PHE A 253 -10.28 5.66 0.61
CA PHE A 253 -9.47 5.99 1.78
C PHE A 253 -9.28 7.49 1.98
N THR A 254 -8.98 7.90 3.20
CA THR A 254 -8.60 9.27 3.57
C THR A 254 -7.65 9.27 4.77
N ALA A 255 -7.22 10.45 5.22
CA ALA A 255 -6.41 10.60 6.42
C ALA A 255 -7.30 10.89 7.65
N PRO A 256 -7.02 10.28 8.82
CA PRO A 256 -7.62 10.69 10.08
C PRO A 256 -6.97 11.96 10.62
N ASP A 257 -7.65 12.62 11.56
CA ASP A 257 -7.03 13.61 12.43
C ASP A 257 -6.25 12.86 13.51
N SER A 258 -4.93 12.84 13.39
CA SER A 258 -4.03 12.02 14.19
C SER A 258 -4.11 12.25 15.70
N ARG A 259 -4.75 13.35 16.10
CA ARG A 259 -4.93 13.79 17.50
C ARG A 259 -6.26 13.30 18.10
N ARG A 260 -7.16 12.73 17.30
CA ARG A 260 -8.54 12.40 17.70
C ARG A 260 -8.85 10.95 17.40
N VAL A 261 -8.23 10.04 18.15
CA VAL A 261 -8.48 8.60 18.04
C VAL A 261 -8.61 8.03 19.45
N ASP A 262 -9.75 7.42 19.75
CA ASP A 262 -10.08 6.91 21.08
C ASP A 262 -10.84 5.59 20.98
N GLY A 263 -10.45 4.62 21.80
CA GLY A 263 -11.08 3.30 21.86
C GLY A 263 -10.09 2.17 21.66
N PHE A 264 -10.56 1.02 21.18
CA PHE A 264 -9.73 -0.16 20.95
C PHE A 264 -10.10 -0.85 19.65
N ILE A 265 -9.12 -1.51 19.04
CA ILE A 265 -9.29 -2.21 17.77
C ILE A 265 -8.46 -3.48 17.72
N SER A 266 -9.03 -4.52 17.11
CA SER A 266 -8.34 -5.79 16.83
C SER A 266 -8.13 -5.94 15.33
N SER A 267 -6.94 -6.40 14.95
CA SER A 267 -6.65 -6.74 13.57
C SER A 267 -7.30 -8.05 13.16
N THR A 268 -7.73 -8.14 11.90
CA THR A 268 -8.43 -9.31 11.34
C THR A 268 -7.58 -10.12 10.37
N LYS A 269 -6.38 -9.64 10.03
CA LYS A 269 -5.41 -10.34 9.17
C LYS A 269 -3.99 -10.18 9.72
N PRO A 270 -3.06 -11.11 9.41
CA PRO A 270 -1.66 -10.92 9.76
C PRO A 270 -1.03 -9.76 9.00
N LEU A 271 0.08 -9.25 9.53
CA LEU A 271 0.93 -8.26 8.87
C LEU A 271 2.30 -8.86 8.60
N SER A 272 2.76 -8.79 7.35
CA SER A 272 4.15 -9.05 6.99
C SER A 272 4.96 -7.77 7.11
N TYR A 273 5.81 -7.66 8.14
CA TYR A 273 6.62 -6.47 8.39
C TYR A 273 8.03 -6.83 8.81
N ALA A 274 9.03 -6.17 8.20
CA ALA A 274 10.46 -6.42 8.45
C ALA A 274 10.86 -7.91 8.37
N GLY A 275 10.22 -8.68 7.49
CA GLY A 275 10.43 -10.13 7.32
C GLY A 275 9.92 -10.99 8.48
N THR A 276 9.02 -10.43 9.31
CA THR A 276 8.32 -11.13 10.38
C THR A 276 6.82 -11.04 10.15
N ILE A 277 6.12 -12.14 10.38
CA ILE A 277 4.65 -12.18 10.38
C ILE A 277 4.17 -11.87 11.79
N ILE A 278 3.38 -10.81 11.91
CA ILE A 278 2.73 -10.36 13.14
C ILE A 278 1.27 -10.80 13.08
N GLU A 279 0.79 -11.51 14.11
CA GLU A 279 -0.55 -12.10 14.17
C GLU A 279 -1.29 -11.66 15.45
N GLY A 280 -2.62 -11.52 15.37
CA GLY A 280 -3.46 -11.23 16.53
C GLY A 280 -3.23 -9.84 17.14
N MET A 281 -2.88 -8.84 16.31
CA MET A 281 -2.58 -7.49 16.79
C MET A 281 -3.80 -6.82 17.42
N LYS A 282 -3.61 -6.15 18.55
CA LYS A 282 -4.62 -5.33 19.22
C LYS A 282 -4.01 -4.02 19.66
N PHE A 283 -4.79 -2.94 19.57
CA PHE A 283 -4.36 -1.60 19.93
C PHE A 283 -5.42 -0.89 20.76
N THR A 284 -4.99 -0.16 21.77
CA THR A 284 -5.82 0.81 22.50
C THR A 284 -5.32 2.22 22.21
N PHE A 285 -6.22 3.06 21.72
CA PHE A 285 -5.97 4.46 21.43
C PHE A 285 -6.59 5.37 22.49
N LYS A 286 -5.86 6.44 22.80
CA LYS A 286 -6.37 7.54 23.61
C LYS A 286 -5.74 8.85 23.15
N ASP A 287 -6.57 9.89 23.00
CA ASP A 287 -6.12 11.23 22.59
C ASP A 287 -5.26 11.17 21.30
N GLY A 288 -5.62 10.29 20.36
CA GLY A 288 -4.94 10.12 19.07
C GLY A 288 -3.77 9.11 19.07
N LYS A 289 -3.36 8.60 20.24
CA LYS A 289 -2.12 7.84 20.40
C LYS A 289 -2.36 6.40 20.81
N VAL A 290 -1.59 5.46 20.26
CA VAL A 290 -1.48 4.09 20.79
C VAL A 290 -0.87 4.13 22.20
N ILE A 291 -1.68 3.84 23.21
CA ILE A 291 -1.28 3.78 24.62
C ILE A 291 -1.02 2.36 25.12
N ASP A 292 -1.59 1.36 24.46
CA ASP A 292 -1.41 -0.06 24.77
C ASP A 292 -1.51 -0.88 23.47
N PHE A 293 -0.74 -1.95 23.38
CA PHE A 293 -0.73 -2.84 22.22
C PHE A 293 -0.35 -4.27 22.63
N SER A 294 -0.80 -5.25 21.85
CA SER A 294 -0.36 -6.64 21.98
C SER A 294 -0.39 -7.35 20.64
N ALA A 295 0.36 -8.45 20.52
CA ALA A 295 0.25 -9.38 19.40
C ALA A 295 0.49 -10.82 19.87
N GLU A 296 -0.24 -11.78 19.32
CA GLU A 296 -0.05 -13.21 19.65
C GLU A 296 1.30 -13.73 19.14
N LYS A 297 1.80 -13.14 18.05
CA LYS A 297 3.10 -13.41 17.45
C LYS A 297 3.69 -12.13 16.90
N GLY A 298 5.01 -11.97 17.03
CA GLY A 298 5.72 -10.81 16.49
C GLY A 298 5.58 -9.52 17.32
N GLU A 299 5.17 -9.61 18.59
CA GLU A 299 4.96 -8.46 19.47
C GLU A 299 6.22 -7.58 19.62
N GLU A 300 7.41 -8.18 19.71
CA GLU A 300 8.68 -7.42 19.78
C GLU A 300 8.93 -6.59 18.51
N VAL A 301 8.55 -7.11 17.34
CA VAL A 301 8.68 -6.39 16.06
C VAL A 301 7.65 -5.28 15.98
N LEU A 302 6.43 -5.51 16.47
CA LEU A 302 5.40 -4.48 16.58
C LEU A 302 5.83 -3.34 17.52
N ALA A 303 6.46 -3.67 18.65
CA ALA A 303 7.00 -2.68 19.57
C ALA A 303 8.06 -1.79 18.88
N LYS A 304 9.01 -2.42 18.17
CA LYS A 304 10.04 -1.70 17.40
C LYS A 304 9.45 -0.79 16.33
N LEU A 305 8.39 -1.23 15.63
CA LEU A 305 7.66 -0.39 14.68
C LEU A 305 7.12 0.87 15.37
N LEU A 306 6.42 0.72 16.50
CA LEU A 306 5.85 1.83 17.27
C LEU A 306 6.91 2.75 17.92
N ASP A 307 8.15 2.28 18.04
CA ASP A 307 9.28 3.06 18.57
C ASP A 307 10.11 3.75 17.47
N THR A 308 9.71 3.63 16.19
CA THR A 308 10.42 4.24 15.05
C THR A 308 10.56 5.76 15.19
N ASP A 309 9.44 6.42 15.49
CA ASP A 309 9.36 7.85 15.82
C ASP A 309 8.02 8.16 16.52
N GLU A 310 7.81 9.42 16.89
CA GLU A 310 6.60 9.85 17.57
C GLU A 310 5.34 9.56 16.75
N GLY A 311 5.39 9.85 15.45
CA GLY A 311 4.27 9.63 14.53
C GLY A 311 3.93 8.16 14.31
N ALA A 312 4.84 7.21 14.56
CA ALA A 312 4.55 5.78 14.43
C ALA A 312 3.45 5.28 15.39
N ARG A 313 3.13 6.04 16.43
CA ARG A 313 2.06 5.74 17.41
C ARG A 313 0.72 6.39 17.08
N HIS A 314 0.61 7.03 15.92
CA HIS A 314 -0.58 7.74 15.46
C HIS A 314 -1.01 7.19 14.09
N LEU A 315 -2.29 7.33 13.79
CA LEU A 315 -2.82 6.89 12.50
C LEU A 315 -2.54 7.93 11.39
N GLY A 316 -2.22 7.44 10.21
CA GLY A 316 -2.04 8.21 8.98
C GLY A 316 -3.12 7.98 7.92
N GLU A 317 -3.87 6.89 8.05
CA GLU A 317 -4.88 6.49 7.07
C GLU A 317 -6.06 5.78 7.71
N VAL A 318 -7.22 5.97 7.10
CA VAL A 318 -8.43 5.15 7.24
C VAL A 318 -8.90 4.73 5.86
N ALA A 319 -9.12 3.43 5.65
CA ALA A 319 -9.55 2.90 4.37
C ALA A 319 -10.73 1.94 4.51
N LEU A 320 -11.66 2.02 3.55
CA LEU A 320 -12.89 1.25 3.50
C LEU A 320 -12.87 0.33 2.29
N VAL A 321 -12.91 -0.98 2.55
CA VAL A 321 -13.03 -2.06 1.57
C VAL A 321 -14.21 -2.93 1.96
N PRO A 322 -15.24 -3.05 1.12
CA PRO A 322 -16.35 -3.95 1.38
C PRO A 322 -15.88 -5.40 1.49
N ASP A 323 -16.33 -6.11 2.52
CA ASP A 323 -16.14 -7.56 2.70
C ASP A 323 -16.58 -8.39 1.47
N PRO A 324 -17.64 -8.05 0.71
CA PRO A 324 -17.97 -8.77 -0.52
C PRO A 324 -17.05 -8.46 -1.73
N SER A 325 -15.92 -7.77 -1.55
CA SER A 325 -14.94 -7.53 -2.63
C SER A 325 -14.28 -8.83 -3.12
N PRO A 326 -13.83 -8.91 -4.39
CA PRO A 326 -13.25 -10.14 -4.95
C PRO A 326 -12.06 -10.69 -4.17
N ILE A 327 -11.19 -9.82 -3.64
CA ILE A 327 -10.01 -10.24 -2.89
C ILE A 327 -10.42 -10.77 -1.51
N SER A 328 -11.33 -10.09 -0.82
CA SER A 328 -11.88 -10.56 0.46
C SER A 328 -12.55 -11.93 0.32
N GLN A 329 -13.42 -12.08 -0.69
CA GLN A 329 -14.17 -13.32 -0.94
C GLN A 329 -13.30 -14.49 -1.40
N SER A 330 -12.04 -14.26 -1.80
CA SER A 330 -11.11 -15.35 -2.09
C SER A 330 -10.80 -16.20 -0.84
N GLY A 331 -10.93 -15.61 0.36
CA GLY A 331 -10.56 -16.26 1.62
C GLY A 331 -9.06 -16.49 1.78
N ILE A 332 -8.25 -15.90 0.91
CA ILE A 332 -6.79 -16.07 0.87
C ILE A 332 -6.14 -15.01 1.77
N ILE A 333 -5.13 -15.43 2.53
CA ILE A 333 -4.19 -14.54 3.22
C ILE A 333 -2.94 -14.46 2.35
N PHE A 334 -2.67 -13.29 1.80
CA PHE A 334 -1.58 -13.13 0.85
C PHE A 334 -0.23 -12.91 1.53
N PHE A 335 -0.20 -12.52 2.81
CA PHE A 335 1.04 -12.10 3.50
C PHE A 335 1.76 -10.98 2.74
N ASN A 336 0.98 -10.13 2.07
CA ASN A 336 1.45 -9.05 1.22
C ASN A 336 0.47 -7.88 1.33
N THR A 337 0.98 -6.72 1.73
CA THR A 337 0.19 -5.54 2.04
C THR A 337 -0.75 -5.15 0.89
N LEU A 338 -0.26 -5.08 -0.36
CA LEU A 338 -1.06 -4.70 -1.53
C LEU A 338 -2.35 -5.53 -1.69
N PHE A 339 -2.29 -6.83 -1.39
CA PHE A 339 -3.45 -7.71 -1.49
C PHE A 339 -4.30 -7.70 -0.23
N ASP A 340 -3.68 -7.84 0.93
CA ASP A 340 -4.41 -7.97 2.18
C ASP A 340 -5.13 -6.66 2.57
N GLU A 341 -4.56 -5.49 2.26
CA GLU A 341 -5.20 -4.17 2.42
C GLU A 341 -6.45 -4.07 1.53
N ASN A 342 -6.39 -4.57 0.29
CA ASN A 342 -7.52 -4.54 -0.64
C ASN A 342 -8.52 -5.68 -0.43
N ALA A 343 -8.38 -6.43 0.66
CA ALA A 343 -9.29 -7.49 1.10
C ALA A 343 -10.05 -7.13 2.38
N SER A 344 -9.83 -5.97 2.98
CA SER A 344 -10.39 -5.61 4.29
C SER A 344 -10.24 -4.11 4.54
N ASN A 345 -11.17 -3.49 5.28
CA ASN A 345 -10.87 -2.18 5.89
C ASN A 345 -9.50 -2.21 6.56
N HIS A 346 -8.70 -1.16 6.43
CA HIS A 346 -7.39 -1.04 7.05
C HIS A 346 -7.16 0.35 7.61
N LEU A 347 -6.18 0.41 8.50
CA LEU A 347 -5.66 1.64 9.10
C LEU A 347 -4.14 1.64 8.93
N ALA A 348 -3.55 2.81 8.70
CA ALA A 348 -2.09 2.93 8.64
C ALA A 348 -1.54 3.55 9.93
N LEU A 349 -0.54 2.93 10.56
CA LEU A 349 0.32 3.57 11.55
C LEU A 349 1.38 4.42 10.83
N GLY A 350 1.56 5.67 11.28
CA GLY A 350 2.56 6.58 10.70
C GLY A 350 1.98 7.59 9.71
N SER A 351 2.74 7.94 8.69
CA SER A 351 2.55 9.15 7.88
C SER A 351 1.25 9.13 7.09
N ALA A 352 0.52 10.24 7.10
CA ALA A 352 -0.60 10.50 6.20
C ALA A 352 -0.14 10.97 4.81
N TYR A 353 -0.97 10.72 3.80
CA TYR A 353 -0.78 11.27 2.45
C TYR A 353 -1.22 12.73 2.39
N ALA A 354 -0.41 13.58 1.74
CA ALA A 354 -0.68 15.01 1.67
C ALA A 354 -1.92 15.34 0.81
N PHE A 355 -2.24 14.48 -0.17
CA PHE A 355 -3.40 14.65 -1.05
C PHE A 355 -4.75 14.32 -0.38
N SER A 356 -4.75 13.64 0.78
CA SER A 356 -5.96 13.36 1.57
C SER A 356 -6.56 14.59 2.25
N LEU A 357 -5.99 15.77 2.01
CA LEU A 357 -6.49 17.05 2.50
C LEU A 357 -6.54 18.06 1.35
N LYS A 358 -7.62 18.83 1.27
CA LYS A 358 -7.75 19.88 0.25
C LYS A 358 -6.60 20.89 0.34
N GLY A 359 -5.80 20.95 -0.74
CA GLY A 359 -4.62 21.82 -0.82
C GLY A 359 -3.37 21.30 -0.11
N GLY A 360 -3.40 20.07 0.44
CA GLY A 360 -2.30 19.51 1.21
C GLY A 360 -1.03 19.22 0.40
N THR A 361 -1.11 18.98 -0.91
CA THR A 361 0.07 18.77 -1.77
C THR A 361 0.99 19.98 -1.89
N GLU A 362 0.51 21.17 -1.51
CA GLU A 362 1.25 22.44 -1.52
C GLU A 362 1.61 22.91 -0.09
N MET A 363 1.22 22.15 0.94
CA MET A 363 1.52 22.47 2.34
C MET A 363 2.93 22.01 2.72
N THR A 364 3.55 22.72 3.66
CA THR A 364 4.76 22.26 4.35
C THR A 364 4.43 21.14 5.34
N GLU A 365 5.46 20.41 5.80
CA GLU A 365 5.30 19.37 6.83
C GLU A 365 4.63 19.91 8.11
N GLU A 366 4.97 21.13 8.53
CA GLU A 366 4.38 21.79 9.70
C GLU A 366 2.90 22.12 9.47
N GLN A 367 2.56 22.64 8.30
CA GLN A 367 1.17 22.94 7.94
C GLN A 367 0.31 21.68 7.86
N LEU A 368 0.86 20.57 7.34
CA LEU A 368 0.18 19.27 7.32
C LEU A 368 -0.08 18.76 8.74
N ALA A 369 0.94 18.83 9.61
CA ALA A 369 0.80 18.43 11.02
C ALA A 369 -0.24 19.27 11.77
N ASP A 370 -0.24 20.60 11.59
CA ASP A 370 -1.22 21.50 12.18
C ASP A 370 -2.65 21.20 11.70
N ALA A 371 -2.79 20.81 10.42
CA ALA A 371 -4.05 20.38 9.83
C ALA A 371 -4.55 19.00 10.32
N GLY A 372 -3.74 18.29 11.13
CA GLY A 372 -4.08 16.98 11.71
C GLY A 372 -3.55 15.78 10.93
N LEU A 373 -2.77 15.99 9.87
CA LEU A 373 -2.15 14.90 9.12
C LEU A 373 -0.87 14.45 9.82
N ASN A 374 -0.85 13.18 10.22
CA ASN A 374 0.31 12.60 10.89
C ASN A 374 1.57 12.61 10.02
N ARG A 375 2.74 12.87 10.62
CA ARG A 375 4.04 12.89 9.95
C ARG A 375 4.95 11.86 10.60
N SER A 376 5.46 10.92 9.81
CA SER A 376 6.33 9.85 10.30
C SER A 376 7.28 9.35 9.19
N GLN A 377 8.38 8.73 9.58
CA GLN A 377 9.27 8.01 8.66
C GLN A 377 8.65 6.69 8.17
N THR A 378 7.60 6.19 8.84
CA THR A 378 6.91 4.96 8.46
C THR A 378 5.49 5.23 7.94
N HIS A 379 4.91 4.23 7.31
CA HIS A 379 3.51 4.10 6.94
C HIS A 379 3.26 2.61 6.82
N VAL A 380 2.49 2.04 7.75
CA VAL A 380 2.28 0.59 7.86
C VAL A 380 0.83 0.28 8.07
N ASP A 381 0.24 -0.35 7.06
CA ASP A 381 -1.14 -0.79 7.06
C ASP A 381 -1.35 -2.04 7.90
N PHE A 382 -2.44 -2.04 8.65
CA PHE A 382 -2.96 -3.24 9.31
C PHE A 382 -4.47 -3.32 9.12
N MET A 383 -4.94 -4.52 8.82
CA MET A 383 -6.31 -4.77 8.42
C MET A 383 -7.20 -5.04 9.63
N VAL A 384 -8.40 -4.47 9.62
CA VAL A 384 -9.36 -4.46 10.73
C VAL A 384 -10.79 -4.85 10.33
N GLY A 385 -11.09 -4.86 9.03
CA GLY A 385 -12.41 -5.17 8.48
C GLY A 385 -12.84 -6.63 8.62
N SER A 386 -14.15 -6.84 8.65
CA SER A 386 -14.79 -8.16 8.61
C SER A 386 -16.27 -8.04 8.24
N ASN A 387 -16.90 -9.16 7.90
CA ASN A 387 -18.36 -9.28 7.75
C ASN A 387 -19.19 -9.02 9.03
N GLN A 388 -18.56 -8.68 10.16
CA GLN A 388 -19.22 -8.30 11.41
C GLN A 388 -18.96 -6.83 11.78
N MET A 389 -18.33 -6.06 10.87
CA MET A 389 -18.00 -4.66 11.11
C MET A 389 -19.13 -3.73 10.69
N ASP A 390 -19.55 -2.89 11.64
CA ASP A 390 -20.39 -1.73 11.38
C ASP A 390 -19.55 -0.46 11.48
N ILE A 391 -19.83 0.51 10.62
CA ILE A 391 -19.20 1.84 10.65
C ILE A 391 -20.26 2.91 10.53
N ASP A 392 -20.23 3.88 11.43
CA ASP A 392 -21.04 5.11 11.35
C ASP A 392 -20.17 6.33 11.06
N GLY A 393 -20.62 7.19 10.16
CA GLY A 393 -20.12 8.54 9.99
C GLY A 393 -20.79 9.48 10.97
N ILE A 394 -20.00 10.28 11.70
CA ILE A 394 -20.48 11.25 12.67
C ILE A 394 -20.40 12.65 12.06
N ARG A 395 -21.53 13.38 12.03
CA ARG A 395 -21.60 14.76 11.54
C ARG A 395 -21.28 15.77 12.65
N GLU A 396 -21.04 17.03 12.27
CA GLU A 396 -20.70 18.12 13.20
C GLU A 396 -21.80 18.38 14.25
N ASP A 397 -23.07 18.10 13.93
CA ASP A 397 -24.21 18.21 14.85
C ASP A 397 -24.37 16.98 15.79
N GLY A 398 -23.49 15.99 15.67
CA GLY A 398 -23.51 14.74 16.44
C GLY A 398 -24.47 13.68 15.89
N SER A 399 -25.18 13.94 14.80
CA SER A 399 -25.97 12.90 14.13
C SER A 399 -25.07 11.84 13.49
N THR A 400 -25.52 10.59 13.48
CA THR A 400 -24.81 9.46 12.88
C THR A 400 -25.47 9.03 11.58
N VAL A 401 -24.66 8.63 10.62
CA VAL A 401 -25.07 8.10 9.31
C VAL A 401 -24.43 6.72 9.14
N PRO A 402 -25.22 5.66 8.89
CA PRO A 402 -24.67 4.36 8.55
C PRO A 402 -23.77 4.43 7.30
N ILE A 403 -22.51 4.01 7.44
CA ILE A 403 -21.57 3.87 6.32
C ILE A 403 -21.45 2.40 5.94
N PHE A 404 -21.10 1.54 6.91
CA PHE A 404 -21.04 0.09 6.74
C PHE A 404 -22.01 -0.62 7.66
N ARG A 405 -22.60 -1.71 7.19
CA ARG A 405 -23.30 -2.70 8.00
C ARG A 405 -22.88 -4.10 7.60
N ASN A 406 -22.49 -4.92 8.57
CA ASN A 406 -21.97 -6.28 8.34
C ASN A 406 -20.86 -6.33 7.27
N GLY A 407 -19.96 -5.35 7.27
CA GLY A 407 -18.82 -5.28 6.35
C GLY A 407 -19.11 -4.77 4.94
N ASP A 408 -20.32 -4.32 4.61
CA ASP A 408 -20.64 -3.74 3.29
C ASP A 408 -21.29 -2.36 3.43
N TRP A 409 -21.34 -1.58 2.34
CA TRP A 409 -22.02 -0.30 2.27
C TRP A 409 -23.48 -0.41 2.73
N ALA A 410 -23.90 0.49 3.62
CA ALA A 410 -25.23 0.48 4.27
C ALA A 410 -26.41 0.88 3.36
#